data_AF-A0A7V4NNG2-F1
#
_entry.id   AF-A0A7V4NNG2-F1
#
_cell.length_a   1.000
_cell.length_b   1.000
_cell.length_c   1.000
_cell.angle_alpha   90.00
_cell.angle_beta   90.00
_cell.angle_gamma   90.00
#
_symmetry.space_group_name_H-M   'P 1'
#
loop_
_entity.id
_entity.type
_entity.pdbx_description
1 polymer ?
#
loop_
_entity_poly.entity_id
_entity_poly.type
_entity_poly.pdbx_seq_one_letter_code
_entity_poly.pdbx_strand_id
1 'polypeptide(L)'
;MSVRLPACRRLLGRLLLAAALIVAIGLGAKWLGQQAAVPLLLRQAAWLAPVLPAIWYFRLFGRVVRESGEMERQIYLEGAFFAFAAICVVSLGLAMAIRGGMLADVSLRKAGPLLWSAGITFWGVGTALSWRRYL
;
A
#
# COMPACT_ATOMS: atom_id res chain seq x y z
N MET A 1 24.95 -2.09 -19.08
CA MET A 1 23.55 -2.46 -18.79
C MET A 1 22.63 -1.47 -19.50
N SER A 2 22.11 -1.79 -20.68
CA SER A 2 21.13 -0.92 -21.35
C SER A 2 19.79 -1.09 -20.64
N VAL A 3 19.34 -0.04 -19.96
CA VAL A 3 17.99 0.03 -19.40
C VAL A 3 17.03 -0.13 -20.59
N ARG A 4 16.19 -1.17 -20.58
CA ARG A 4 15.13 -1.35 -21.57
C ARG A 4 14.10 -0.24 -21.37
N LEU A 5 14.36 0.94 -21.93
CA LEU A 5 13.53 2.14 -21.94
C LEU A 5 12.01 1.88 -22.14
N PRO A 6 11.56 0.96 -23.02
CA PRO A 6 10.13 0.68 -23.19
C PRO A 6 9.49 -0.07 -22.02
N ALA A 7 10.24 -0.88 -21.25
CA ALA A 7 9.72 -1.58 -20.07
C ALA A 7 9.51 -0.61 -18.90
N CYS A 8 10.48 0.29 -18.69
CA CYS A 8 10.40 1.34 -17.66
C CYS A 8 9.24 2.31 -17.92
N ARG A 9 9.01 2.72 -19.19
CA ARG A 9 7.87 3.58 -19.56
C ARG A 9 6.51 2.93 -19.31
N ARG A 10 6.35 1.63 -19.63
CA ARG A 10 5.10 0.91 -19.36
C ARG A 10 4.83 0.77 -17.86
N LEU A 11 5.88 0.53 -17.07
CA LEU A 11 5.76 0.43 -15.61
C LEU A 11 5.39 1.78 -14.98
N LEU A 12 6.01 2.86 -15.45
CA LEU A 12 5.67 4.23 -15.05
C LEU A 12 4.20 4.55 -15.37
N GLY A 13 3.73 4.24 -16.59
CA GLY A 13 2.32 4.43 -16.96
C GLY A 13 1.35 3.66 -16.06
N ARG A 14 1.71 2.43 -15.65
CA ARG A 14 0.91 1.64 -14.70
C ARG A 14 0.92 2.22 -13.28
N LEU A 15 2.05 2.76 -12.82
CA LEU A 15 2.13 3.45 -11.52
C LEU A 15 1.27 4.71 -11.51
N LEU A 16 1.32 5.50 -12.58
CA LEU A 16 0.47 6.68 -12.75
C LEU A 16 -1.01 6.32 -12.81
N LEU A 17 -1.36 5.25 -13.54
CA LEU A 17 -2.73 4.74 -13.56
C LEU A 17 -3.18 4.27 -12.18
N ALA A 18 -2.35 3.53 -11.45
CA ALA A 18 -2.67 3.08 -10.10
C ALA A 18 -2.85 4.28 -9.14
N ALA A 19 -2.00 5.29 -9.22
CA ALA A 19 -2.15 6.52 -8.45
C ALA A 19 -3.46 7.27 -8.80
N ALA A 20 -3.77 7.39 -10.09
CA ALA A 20 -5.03 7.99 -10.55
C ALA A 20 -6.25 7.20 -10.06
N LEU A 21 -6.20 5.86 -10.06
CA LEU A 21 -7.27 5.02 -9.51
C LEU A 21 -7.43 5.19 -8.00
N ILE A 22 -6.35 5.30 -7.23
CA ILE A 22 -6.43 5.58 -5.78
C ILE A 22 -7.22 6.87 -5.56
N VAL A 23 -6.90 7.94 -6.31
CA VAL A 23 -7.58 9.23 -6.20
C VAL A 23 -9.04 9.13 -6.65
N ALA A 24 -9.30 8.57 -7.83
CA ALA A 24 -10.64 8.48 -8.41
C ALA A 24 -11.57 7.62 -7.53
N ILE A 25 -11.11 6.45 -7.09
CA ILE A 25 -11.86 5.56 -6.19
C ILE A 25 -12.01 6.22 -4.82
N GLY A 26 -11.00 6.92 -4.31
CA GLY A 26 -11.11 7.68 -3.06
C GLY A 26 -12.17 8.78 -3.09
N LEU A 27 -12.24 9.53 -4.20
CA LEU A 27 -13.28 10.56 -4.40
C LEU A 27 -14.67 9.94 -4.55
N GLY A 28 -14.79 8.86 -5.33
CA GLY A 28 -16.04 8.11 -5.49
C GLY A 28 -16.53 7.50 -4.18
N ALA A 29 -15.63 6.90 -3.40
CA ALA A 29 -15.89 6.35 -2.07
C ALA A 29 -16.39 7.43 -1.10
N LYS A 30 -15.78 8.61 -1.11
CA LYS A 30 -16.23 9.75 -0.31
C LYS A 30 -17.65 10.18 -0.69
N TRP A 31 -17.93 10.30 -1.99
CA TRP A 31 -19.24 10.70 -2.48
C TRP A 31 -20.34 9.68 -2.10
N LEU A 32 -20.10 8.38 -2.36
CA LEU A 32 -21.00 7.29 -1.96
C LEU A 32 -21.16 7.20 -0.44
N GLY A 33 -20.06 7.34 0.30
CA GLY A 33 -20.03 7.26 1.76
C GLY A 33 -20.83 8.37 2.45
N GLN A 34 -21.09 9.49 1.77
CA GLN A 34 -21.89 10.61 2.27
C GLN A 34 -23.40 10.46 1.99
N GLN A 35 -23.81 9.51 1.16
CA GLN A 35 -25.22 9.33 0.84
C GLN A 35 -25.94 8.53 1.92
N ALA A 36 -26.95 9.16 2.54
CA ALA A 36 -27.77 8.52 3.57
C ALA A 36 -28.64 7.37 3.03
N ALA A 37 -28.97 7.39 1.73
CA ALA A 37 -29.79 6.38 1.07
C ALA A 37 -29.02 5.06 0.78
N VAL A 38 -27.69 5.05 0.91
CA VAL A 38 -26.88 3.87 0.61
C VAL A 38 -26.80 2.95 1.84
N PRO A 39 -27.02 1.64 1.69
CA PRO A 39 -26.91 0.68 2.79
C PRO A 39 -25.55 0.75 3.51
N LEU A 40 -25.55 0.56 4.83
CA LEU A 40 -24.36 0.67 5.67
C LEU A 40 -23.19 -0.21 5.19
N LEU A 41 -23.47 -1.48 4.86
CA LEU A 41 -22.46 -2.42 4.35
C LEU A 41 -21.82 -1.92 3.04
N LEU A 42 -22.62 -1.33 2.14
CA LEU A 42 -22.12 -0.80 0.88
C LEU A 42 -21.27 0.46 1.10
N ARG A 43 -21.65 1.32 2.06
CA ARG A 43 -20.86 2.49 2.46
C ARG A 43 -19.52 2.08 3.07
N GLN A 44 -19.51 1.07 3.93
CA GLN A 44 -18.28 0.52 4.52
C GLN A 44 -17.36 -0.10 3.44
N ALA A 45 -17.94 -0.88 2.53
CA ALA A 45 -17.19 -1.43 1.40
C ALA A 45 -16.63 -0.33 0.48
N ALA A 46 -17.39 0.74 0.23
CA ALA A 46 -16.94 1.89 -0.54
C ALA A 46 -15.75 2.57 0.13
N TRP A 47 -15.77 2.78 1.45
CA TRP A 47 -14.65 3.36 2.19
C TRP A 47 -13.37 2.52 2.11
N LEU A 48 -13.47 1.19 2.07
CA LEU A 48 -12.32 0.29 1.93
C LEU A 48 -11.85 0.12 0.48
N ALA A 49 -12.66 0.47 -0.51
CA ALA A 49 -12.33 0.33 -1.94
C ALA A 49 -10.98 0.96 -2.35
N PRO A 50 -10.55 2.12 -1.82
CA PRO A 50 -9.24 2.72 -2.16
C PRO A 50 -8.02 1.90 -1.69
N VAL A 51 -8.20 0.91 -0.81
CA VAL A 51 -7.11 0.04 -0.35
C VAL A 51 -6.63 -0.90 -1.46
N LEU A 52 -7.54 -1.38 -2.31
CA LEU A 52 -7.22 -2.29 -3.43
C LEU A 52 -6.25 -1.67 -4.46
N PRO A 53 -6.50 -0.46 -5.02
CA PRO A 53 -5.55 0.16 -5.93
C PRO A 53 -4.24 0.56 -5.22
N ALA A 54 -4.25 0.81 -3.90
CA ALA A 54 -3.02 1.02 -3.14
C ALA A 54 -2.16 -0.26 -3.06
N ILE A 55 -2.76 -1.42 -2.77
CA ILE A 55 -2.07 -2.72 -2.82
C ILE A 55 -1.50 -2.97 -4.23
N TRP A 56 -2.27 -2.64 -5.27
CA TRP A 56 -1.82 -2.78 -6.65
C TRP A 56 -0.62 -1.86 -6.96
N TYR A 57 -0.66 -0.60 -6.51
CA TYR A 57 0.44 0.36 -6.63
C TYR A 57 1.72 -0.18 -5.98
N PHE A 58 1.65 -0.65 -4.73
CA PHE A 58 2.82 -1.21 -4.06
C PHE A 58 3.32 -2.50 -4.73
N ARG A 59 2.44 -3.35 -5.25
CA ARG A 59 2.90 -4.51 -6.05
C ARG A 59 3.68 -4.09 -7.30
N LEU A 60 3.26 -3.03 -7.98
CA LEU A 60 3.97 -2.50 -9.14
C LEU A 60 5.31 -1.87 -8.75
N PHE A 61 5.32 -1.08 -7.68
CA PHE A 61 6.55 -0.45 -7.17
C PHE A 61 7.57 -1.48 -6.70
N GLY A 62 7.14 -2.57 -6.06
CA GLY A 62 8.01 -3.67 -5.68
C GLY A 62 8.72 -4.32 -6.89
N ARG A 63 8.10 -4.32 -8.08
CA ARG A 63 8.78 -4.77 -9.31
C ARG A 63 9.88 -3.79 -9.75
N VAL A 64 9.70 -2.49 -9.55
CA VAL A 64 10.74 -1.48 -9.81
C VAL A 64 11.95 -1.74 -8.91
N VAL A 65 11.71 -1.97 -7.61
CA VAL A 65 12.78 -2.25 -6.63
C VAL A 65 13.56 -3.52 -6.99
N ARG A 66 12.86 -4.56 -7.48
CA ARG A 66 13.48 -5.79 -7.99
C ARG A 66 14.31 -5.63 -9.26
N GLU A 67 14.06 -4.58 -10.02
CA GLU A 67 14.81 -4.30 -11.25
C GLU A 67 15.99 -3.34 -10.98
N SER A 68 16.05 -2.71 -9.81
CA SER A 68 17.25 -1.97 -9.35
C SER A 68 18.32 -2.96 -8.88
N GLY A 69 19.51 -2.88 -9.48
CA GLY A 69 20.57 -3.89 -9.38
C GLY A 69 21.26 -4.01 -8.01
N GLU A 70 22.32 -4.85 -8.00
CA GLU A 70 23.08 -5.39 -6.85
C GLU A 70 22.26 -6.29 -5.90
N MET A 71 22.49 -7.61 -5.98
CA MET A 71 21.75 -8.66 -5.26
C MET A 71 21.74 -8.49 -3.73
N GLU A 72 22.88 -8.16 -3.10
CA GLU A 72 22.93 -7.98 -1.64
C GLU A 72 22.13 -6.76 -1.16
N ARG A 73 22.19 -5.66 -1.92
CA ARG A 73 21.39 -4.46 -1.64
C ARG A 73 19.90 -4.73 -1.83
N GLN A 74 19.56 -5.67 -2.72
CA GLN A 74 18.20 -6.01 -3.08
C GLN A 74 17.41 -6.64 -1.93
N ILE A 75 18.03 -7.50 -1.10
CA ILE A 75 17.33 -8.16 0.01
C ILE A 75 16.87 -7.14 1.06
N TYR A 76 17.77 -6.24 1.47
CA TYR A 76 17.44 -5.19 2.44
C TYR A 76 16.49 -4.14 1.87
N LEU A 77 16.62 -3.79 0.58
CA LEU A 77 15.71 -2.86 -0.10
C LEU A 77 14.31 -3.46 -0.29
N GLU A 78 14.20 -4.75 -0.61
CA GLU A 78 12.91 -5.44 -0.67
C GLU A 78 12.26 -5.54 0.71
N GLY A 79 13.05 -5.83 1.75
CA GLY A 79 12.58 -5.84 3.14
C GLY A 79 12.08 -4.46 3.59
N ALA A 80 12.84 -3.39 3.32
CA ALA A 80 12.45 -2.02 3.62
C ALA A 80 11.21 -1.60 2.82
N PHE A 81 11.15 -1.98 1.55
CA PHE A 81 9.98 -1.73 0.72
C PHE A 81 8.74 -2.45 1.24
N PHE A 82 8.85 -3.72 1.64
CA PHE A 82 7.74 -4.47 2.19
C PHE A 82 7.23 -3.83 3.49
N ALA A 83 8.13 -3.41 4.38
CA ALA A 83 7.77 -2.70 5.61
C ALA A 83 7.01 -1.42 5.32
N PHE A 84 7.53 -0.60 4.40
CA PHE A 84 6.91 0.65 3.99
C PHE A 84 5.53 0.42 3.38
N ALA A 85 5.42 -0.51 2.42
CA ALA A 85 4.15 -0.85 1.77
C ALA A 85 3.12 -1.36 2.77
N ALA A 86 3.52 -2.25 3.68
CA ALA A 86 2.64 -2.79 4.72
C ALA A 86 2.14 -1.68 5.65
N ILE A 87 3.02 -0.79 6.13
CA ILE A 87 2.62 0.34 6.97
C ILE A 87 1.65 1.26 6.22
N CYS A 88 1.93 1.61 4.96
CA CYS A 88 1.06 2.47 4.18
C CYS A 88 -0.32 1.84 3.95
N VAL A 89 -0.38 0.56 3.60
CA VAL A 89 -1.65 -0.16 3.37
C VAL A 89 -2.44 -0.31 4.66
N VAL A 90 -1.79 -0.70 5.76
CA VAL A 90 -2.44 -0.84 7.07
C VAL A 90 -2.94 0.51 7.57
N SER A 91 -2.12 1.56 7.48
CA SER A 91 -2.50 2.90 7.94
C SER A 91 -3.66 3.47 7.13
N LEU A 92 -3.63 3.30 5.80
CA LEU A 92 -4.72 3.69 4.92
C LEU A 92 -5.99 2.90 5.24
N GLY A 93 -5.89 1.58 5.37
CA GLY A 93 -7.02 0.71 5.70
C GLY A 93 -7.64 1.07 7.05
N LEU A 94 -6.83 1.34 8.07
CA LEU A 94 -7.28 1.75 9.39
C LEU A 94 -7.99 3.12 9.34
N ALA A 95 -7.39 4.09 8.64
CA ALA A 95 -7.99 5.42 8.48
C ALA A 95 -9.34 5.34 7.74
N MET A 96 -9.44 4.50 6.71
CA MET A 96 -10.70 4.29 5.98
C MET A 96 -11.74 3.54 6.81
N ALA A 97 -11.34 2.55 7.59
CA ALA A 97 -12.23 1.81 8.49
C ALA A 97 -12.79 2.73 9.61
N ILE A 98 -11.97 3.61 10.18
CA ILE A 98 -12.43 4.63 11.14
C ILE A 98 -13.43 5.57 10.46
N ARG A 99 -13.11 6.08 9.26
CA ARG A 99 -14.02 6.96 8.49
C ARG A 99 -15.34 6.28 8.10
N GLY A 100 -15.32 4.98 7.84
CA GLY A 100 -16.50 4.17 7.56
C GLY A 100 -17.31 3.79 8.80
N GLY A 101 -16.89 4.24 10.00
CA GLY A 101 -17.55 3.91 11.26
C GLY A 101 -17.39 2.44 11.67
N MET A 102 -16.42 1.73 11.10
CA MET A 102 -16.14 0.31 11.40
C MET A 102 -15.26 0.14 12.64
N LEU A 103 -14.45 1.15 12.95
CA LEU A 103 -13.53 1.16 14.09
C LEU A 103 -13.70 2.46 14.89
N ALA A 104 -13.48 2.38 16.20
CA ALA A 104 -13.42 3.56 17.06
C ALA A 104 -12.20 4.43 16.69
N ASP A 105 -12.32 5.74 16.90
CA ASP A 105 -11.24 6.68 16.57
C ASP A 105 -10.01 6.40 17.46
N VAL A 106 -8.91 6.03 16.82
CA VAL A 106 -7.64 5.75 17.51
C VAL A 106 -6.72 6.94 17.32
N SER A 107 -6.40 7.61 18.42
CA SER A 107 -5.41 8.69 18.42
C SER A 107 -4.07 8.22 17.86
N LEU A 108 -3.54 8.95 16.87
CA LEU A 108 -2.21 8.74 16.29
C LEU A 108 -1.09 8.71 17.35
N ARG A 109 -1.25 9.44 18.47
CA ARG A 109 -0.31 9.44 19.58
C ARG A 109 -0.25 8.07 20.29
N LYS A 110 -1.38 7.35 20.37
CA LYS A 110 -1.47 6.01 20.95
C LYS A 110 -1.04 4.93 19.95
N ALA A 111 -1.31 5.14 18.66
CA ALA A 111 -0.95 4.21 17.60
C ALA A 111 0.54 4.27 17.20
N GLY A 112 1.23 5.38 17.45
CA GLY A 112 2.63 5.59 17.05
C GLY A 112 3.60 4.46 17.42
N PRO A 113 3.69 4.04 18.71
CA PRO A 113 4.57 2.95 19.11
C PRO A 113 4.25 1.62 18.40
N LEU A 114 2.95 1.31 18.23
CA LEU A 114 2.50 0.11 17.53
C LEU A 114 2.87 0.15 16.04
N LEU A 115 2.77 1.31 15.39
CA LEU A 115 3.17 1.48 13.99
C LEU A 115 4.68 1.29 13.79
N TRP A 116 5.50 1.72 14.75
CA TRP A 116 6.95 1.47 14.75
C TRP A 116 7.28 -0.01 14.89
N SER A 117 6.70 -0.68 15.89
CA SER A 117 6.90 -2.13 16.10
C SER A 117 6.40 -2.94 14.89
N ALA A 118 5.27 -2.54 14.30
CA ALA A 118 4.75 -3.14 13.07
C ALA A 118 5.72 -2.94 11.90
N GLY A 119 6.30 -1.75 11.76
CA GLY A 119 7.31 -1.46 10.73
C GLY A 119 8.53 -2.36 10.82
N ILE A 120 9.11 -2.52 12.02
CA ILE A 120 10.26 -3.40 12.25
C ILE A 120 9.88 -4.87 11.97
N THR A 121 8.70 -5.30 12.42
CA THR A 121 8.20 -6.66 12.20
C THR A 121 8.03 -6.94 10.71
N PHE A 122 7.38 -6.03 9.98
CA PHE A 122 7.21 -6.17 8.54
C PHE A 122 8.55 -6.14 7.82
N TRP A 123 9.49 -5.31 8.25
CA TRP A 123 10.85 -5.31 7.69
C TRP A 123 11.55 -6.66 7.87
N GLY A 124 11.49 -7.25 9.06
CA GLY A 124 12.04 -8.57 9.34
C GLY A 124 11.41 -9.66 8.46
N VAL A 125 10.07 -9.66 8.35
CA VAL A 125 9.33 -10.60 7.49
C VAL A 125 9.70 -10.40 6.01
N GLY A 126 9.74 -9.16 5.54
CA GLY A 126 10.12 -8.82 4.17
C GLY A 126 11.53 -9.29 3.84
N THR A 127 12.48 -9.01 4.73
CA THR A 127 13.88 -9.45 4.62
C THR A 127 13.99 -10.97 4.58
N ALA A 128 13.28 -11.68 5.48
CA ALA A 128 13.29 -13.16 5.50
C ALA A 128 12.68 -13.78 4.22
N LEU A 129 11.58 -13.20 3.72
CA LEU A 129 10.96 -13.63 2.45
C LEU A 129 11.87 -13.38 1.25
N SER A 130 12.62 -12.28 1.26
CA SER A 130 13.60 -11.95 0.23
C SER A 130 14.81 -12.88 0.31
N TRP A 131 15.35 -13.14 1.51
CA TRP A 131 16.44 -14.11 1.70
C TRP A 131 16.10 -15.49 1.14
N ARG A 132 14.90 -15.99 1.42
CA ARG A 132 14.41 -17.27 0.87
C ARG A 132 14.31 -17.32 -0.66
N ARG A 133 14.31 -16.18 -1.34
CA ARG A 133 14.20 -16.11 -2.80
C ARG A 133 15.58 -16.04 -3.48
N TYR A 134 16.58 -15.50 -2.81
CA TYR A 134 17.92 -15.26 -3.37
C TYR A 134 18.99 -16.25 -2.88
N LEU A 135 18.69 -17.04 -1.85
CA LEU A 135 19.44 -18.24 -1.46
C LEU A 135 18.94 -19.46 -2.25
#